data_AF-A0A3G6JJ04-F1
#
_entry.id   AF-A0A3G6JJ04-F1
#
_cell.length_a   1.000
_cell.length_b   1.000
_cell.length_c   1.000
_cell.angle_alpha   90.00
_cell.angle_beta   90.00
_cell.angle_gamma   90.00
#
_symmetry.space_group_name_H-M   'P 1'
#
loop_
_entity.id
_entity.type
_entity.pdbx_description
1 polymer ?
#
loop_
_entity_poly.entity_id
_entity_poly.type
_entity_poly.pdbx_seq_one_letter_code
_entity_poly.pdbx_strand_id
1 'polypeptide(L)' 'MKKRDGGKLTTEEIAYLIRGYVSGDIPGYQVSALAMAIYYKGMQIREIHDLTTEMVSSGD' A
#
# COMPACT_ATOMS: atom_id res chain seq x y z
N MET A 1 -8.70 -1.42 -9.00
CA MET A 1 -7.61 -1.33 -8.03
C MET A 1 -6.96 -2.70 -7.99
N LYS A 2 -5.76 -2.85 -8.56
CA LYS A 2 -5.11 -4.13 -8.93
C LYS A 2 -5.13 -5.20 -7.82
N LYS A 3 -4.96 -4.78 -6.57
CA LYS A 3 -4.97 -5.66 -5.39
C LYS A 3 -6.37 -6.24 -5.07
N ARG A 4 -7.45 -5.48 -5.33
CA ARG A 4 -8.84 -5.95 -5.20
C ARG A 4 -9.12 -7.13 -6.12
N ASP A 5 -8.53 -7.11 -7.31
CA ASP A 5 -8.69 -8.13 -8.33
C ASP A 5 -7.73 -9.33 -8.12
N GLY A 6 -6.97 -9.34 -7.01
CA GLY A 6 -6.01 -10.40 -6.66
C GLY A 6 -4.62 -10.23 -7.28
N GLY A 7 -4.35 -9.10 -7.93
CA GLY A 7 -3.03 -8.78 -8.47
C GLY A 7 -1.98 -8.56 -7.39
N LYS A 8 -0.70 -8.68 -7.76
CA LYS A 8 0.43 -8.27 -6.90
C LYS A 8 0.66 -6.77 -7.03
N LEU A 9 0.96 -6.11 -5.93
CA LEU A 9 1.44 -4.74 -5.95
C LEU A 9 2.94 -4.75 -6.22
N THR A 10 3.35 -3.81 -7.06
CA THR A 10 4.76 -3.49 -7.27
C THR A 10 5.25 -2.57 -6.15
N THR A 11 6.56 -2.54 -5.96
CA THR A 11 7.21 -1.67 -4.97
C THR A 11 6.86 -0.20 -5.22
N GLU A 12 6.81 0.21 -6.49
CA GLU A 12 6.46 1.57 -6.91
C GLU A 12 4.99 1.92 -6.59
N GLU A 13 4.07 0.97 -6.78
CA GLU A 13 2.65 1.17 -6.44
C GLU A 13 2.46 1.32 -4.92
N ILE A 14 3.19 0.54 -4.11
CA ILE A 14 3.18 0.64 -2.64
C ILE A 14 3.74 1.99 -2.21
N ALA A 15 4.88 2.39 -2.76
CA ALA A 15 5.53 3.65 -2.42
C ALA A 15 4.68 4.86 -2.82
N TYR A 16 4.02 4.82 -3.98
CA TYR A 16 3.05 5.83 -4.39
C TYR A 16 1.88 5.94 -3.41
N LEU A 17 1.33 4.81 -2.96
CA LEU A 17 0.24 4.76 -1.99
C LEU A 17 0.62 5.37 -0.64
N ILE A 18 1.78 5.00 -0.09
CA ILE A 18 2.27 5.51 1.18
C ILE A 18 2.60 7.01 1.08
N ARG A 19 3.38 7.41 0.09
CA ARG A 19 3.75 8.82 -0.10
C ARG A 19 2.54 9.71 -0.37
N GLY A 20 1.60 9.24 -1.19
CA GLY A 20 0.35 9.95 -1.45
C GLY A 20 -0.54 10.05 -0.21
N TYR A 21 -0.55 9.02 0.64
CA TYR A 21 -1.31 9.06 1.91
C TYR A 21 -0.71 10.08 2.89
N VAL A 22 0.63 10.08 3.03
CA VAL A 22 1.34 11.00 3.94
C VAL A 22 1.28 12.46 3.48
N SER A 23 1.36 12.69 2.16
CA SER A 23 1.20 14.04 1.57
C SER A 23 -0.23 14.56 1.56
N GLY A 24 -1.23 13.70 1.81
CA GLY A 24 -2.65 14.05 1.74
C GLY A 24 -3.24 14.04 0.32
N ASP A 25 -2.44 13.70 -0.70
CA ASP A 25 -2.87 13.58 -2.09
C ASP A 25 -3.79 12.37 -2.31
N ILE A 26 -3.62 11.32 -1.50
CA ILE A 26 -4.44 10.12 -1.54
C ILE A 26 -5.51 10.17 -0.45
N PRO A 27 -6.79 10.12 -0.82
CA PRO A 27 -7.88 10.06 0.15
C PRO A 27 -7.80 8.80 1.02
N GLY A 28 -8.04 8.95 2.32
CA GLY A 28 -7.96 7.85 3.28
C GLY A 28 -8.81 6.62 2.93
N TYR A 29 -9.91 6.78 2.19
CA TYR A 29 -10.73 5.65 1.74
C TYR A 29 -9.97 4.69 0.80
N GLN A 30 -8.99 5.17 0.04
CA GLN A 30 -8.15 4.29 -0.80
C GLN A 30 -7.24 3.43 0.05
N VAL A 31 -6.72 3.98 1.16
CA VAL A 31 -5.92 3.21 2.12
C VAL A 31 -6.79 2.19 2.85
N SER A 32 -8.03 2.54 3.23
CA SER A 32 -8.98 1.57 3.78
C SER A 32 -9.33 0.46 2.77
N ALA A 33 -9.52 0.79 1.49
CA ALA A 33 -9.76 -0.19 0.44
C ALA A 33 -8.55 -1.12 0.21
N LEU A 34 -7.33 -0.58 0.33
CA LEU A 34 -6.10 -1.37 0.30
C LEU A 34 -6.03 -2.33 1.49
N ALA A 35 -6.30 -1.84 2.71
CA ALA A 35 -6.32 -2.65 3.92
C ALA A 35 -7.33 -3.81 3.81
N MET A 36 -8.52 -3.54 3.27
CA MET A 36 -9.51 -4.59 2.98
C MET A 36 -9.00 -5.59 1.94
N ALA A 37 -8.36 -5.13 0.86
CA ALA A 37 -7.78 -6.03 -0.13
C ALA A 37 -6.67 -6.92 0.46
N ILE A 38 -5.82 -6.37 1.35
CA ILE A 38 -4.79 -7.12 2.09
C ILE A 38 -5.43 -8.14 3.03
N TYR A 39 -6.49 -7.75 3.74
CA TYR A 39 -7.21 -8.64 4.64
C TYR A 39 -7.81 -9.86 3.90
N TYR A 40 -8.42 -9.65 2.74
CA TYR A 40 -9.07 -10.73 1.98
C TYR A 40 -8.12 -11.56 1.10
N LYS A 41 -7.02 -10.99 0.60
CA LYS A 41 -6.10 -11.66 -0.36
C LYS A 41 -4.71 -11.94 0.20
N GLY A 42 -4.38 -11.41 1.37
CA GLY A 42 -3.04 -11.45 1.94
C GLY A 42 -2.03 -10.59 1.18
N MET A 43 -0.80 -10.61 1.66
CA MET A 43 0.37 -9.99 1.03
C MET A 43 1.51 -11.00 0.96
N GLN A 44 2.35 -10.89 -0.06
CA GLN A 44 3.60 -11.61 -0.11
C GLN A 44 4.65 -10.95 0.77
N ILE A 45 5.64 -11.71 1.24
CA ILE A 45 6.74 -11.21 2.08
C ILE A 45 7.45 -9.98 1.48
N ARG A 46 7.66 -9.96 0.15
CA ARG A 46 8.22 -8.79 -0.54
C ARG A 46 7.33 -7.55 -0.36
N GLU A 47 6.01 -7.69 -0.52
CA GLU A 47 5.07 -6.58 -0.39
C GLU A 47 5.05 -6.06 1.06
N ILE A 48 5.17 -6.95 2.06
CA ILE A 48 5.24 -6.60 3.48
C ILE A 48 6.52 -5.82 3.77
N HIS A 49 7.65 -6.30 3.26
CA HIS A 49 8.94 -5.63 3.39
C HIS A 49 8.88 -4.22 2.77
N ASP A 50 8.45 -4.11 1.52
CA ASP A 50 8.38 -2.83 0.80
C ASP A 50 7.43 -1.83 1.49
N LEU A 51 6.27 -2.31 1.96
CA LEU A 51 5.33 -1.48 2.73
C LEU A 51 5.97 -0.97 4.01
N THR A 52 6.64 -1.84 4.75
CA THR A 52 7.29 -1.50 6.03
C THR A 52 8.41 -0.49 5.81
N THR A 53 9.26 -0.72 4.80
CA THR A 53 10.35 0.18 4.43
C THR A 53 9.81 1.57 4.05
N GLU A 54 8.79 1.65 3.22
CA GLU A 54 8.20 2.93 2.81
C GLU A 54 7.51 3.64 3.99
N MET A 55 6.82 2.91 4.88
CA MET A 55 6.23 3.49 6.08
C MET A 55 7.29 4.11 7.01
N VAL A 56 8.41 3.41 7.24
CA VAL A 56 9.54 3.93 8.02
C VAL A 56 10.15 5.16 7.34
N SER A 57 10.31 5.11 6.02
CA SER A 57 10.90 6.20 5.23
C SER A 57 10.00 7.44 5.14
N SER A 58 8.70 7.30 5.37
CA SER A 58 7.71 8.38 5.26
C SER A 58 7.53 9.22 6.53
N GLY A 59 8.22 8.86 7.62
CA GLY A 59 8.08 9.49 8.93
C GLY A 59 9.08 10.60 9.27
N ASP A 60 9.90 11.05 8.29
CA ASP A 60 10.79 12.21 8.42
C ASP A 60 10.10 13.52 7.99
#